data_AF-A0A353HAK5-F1
#
_entry.id   AF-A0A353HAK5-F1
#
_cell.length_a   1.000
_cell.length_b   1.000
_cell.length_c   1.000
_cell.angle_alpha   90.00
_cell.angle_beta   90.00
_cell.angle_gamma   90.00
#
_symmetry.space_group_name_H-M   'P 1'
#
loop_
_entity.id
_entity.type
_entity.pdbx_description
1 polymer ?
#
loop_
_entity_poly.entity_id
_entity_poly.type
_entity_poly.pdbx_seq_one_letter_code
_entity_poly.pdbx_strand_id
1 'polypeptide(L)'
;MKLHVNGNYKNLSQPDPYIIKANGFYYIYATNVDGVQLYKSKDMINYDYLGIVYSKQDEKEYWAPSVIEINGKFYMYVSSMKKDSDDVHTQRIQVIESDNPETNWHYVKDLLPPFSIDAHVVNTDCGLYIFYCNNDYDSVRAGTYILVDKMPDPYSVEGKPVAVVKPSLDEEIFQKDRFKKGQHWHTIEGPFYFKEGDYHYCMYSGS
;
A
#
# COMPACT_ATOMS: atom_id res chain seq x y z
N MET A 1 -8.80 -6.75 11.84
CA MET A 1 -8.04 -7.84 12.51
C MET A 1 -7.30 -7.23 13.70
N LYS A 2 -7.18 -7.92 14.84
CA LYS A 2 -6.35 -7.46 15.97
C LYS A 2 -5.23 -8.46 16.20
N LEU A 3 -3.98 -8.03 16.10
CA LEU A 3 -2.83 -8.90 16.31
C LEU A 3 -2.70 -9.26 17.80
N HIS A 4 -2.31 -10.51 18.10
CA HIS A 4 -1.85 -10.88 19.44
C HIS A 4 -0.39 -10.46 19.58
N VAL A 5 -0.18 -9.24 20.07
CA VAL A 5 1.16 -8.66 20.24
C VAL A 5 1.69 -8.94 21.65
N ASN A 6 2.91 -9.47 21.72
CA ASN A 6 3.62 -9.74 22.97
C ASN A 6 3.96 -8.43 23.70
N GLY A 7 3.95 -8.47 25.03
CA GLY A 7 4.26 -7.30 25.88
C GLY A 7 3.13 -6.28 25.98
N ASN A 8 3.51 -5.02 26.24
CA ASN A 8 2.58 -3.91 26.55
C ASN A 8 2.11 -3.13 25.29
N TYR A 9 2.09 -3.78 24.12
CA TYR A 9 1.76 -3.16 22.83
C TYR A 9 0.36 -3.53 22.29
N LYS A 10 -0.49 -4.14 23.12
CA LYS A 10 -1.80 -4.69 22.74
C LYS A 10 -2.83 -3.67 22.23
N ASN A 11 -2.54 -2.38 22.31
CA ASN A 11 -3.42 -1.28 21.92
C ASN A 11 -2.86 -0.45 20.75
N LEU A 12 -1.75 -0.85 20.13
CA LEU A 12 -1.33 -0.24 18.88
C LEU A 12 -2.40 -0.53 17.80
N SER A 13 -2.65 0.44 16.93
CA SER A 13 -3.44 0.23 15.72
C SER A 13 -2.57 -0.41 14.64
N GLN A 14 -3.14 -1.29 13.81
CA GLN A 14 -2.48 -1.89 12.63
C GLN A 14 -3.38 -1.75 11.40
N PRO A 15 -3.59 -0.53 10.88
CA PRO A 15 -4.27 -0.35 9.61
C PRO A 15 -3.43 -0.93 8.47
N ASP A 16 -4.12 -1.40 7.44
CA ASP A 16 -3.54 -1.86 6.17
C ASP A 16 -2.38 -2.86 6.34
N PRO A 17 -2.56 -3.95 7.12
CA PRO A 17 -1.48 -4.86 7.42
C PRO A 17 -1.07 -5.64 6.16
N TYR A 18 0.21 -5.56 5.78
CA TYR A 18 0.78 -6.33 4.69
C TYR A 18 1.75 -7.38 5.22
N ILE A 19 1.53 -8.64 4.88
CA ILE A 19 2.32 -9.78 5.39
C ILE A 19 3.24 -10.38 4.33
N ILE A 20 4.50 -10.63 4.71
CA ILE A 20 5.42 -11.48 3.93
C ILE A 20 5.99 -12.60 4.80
N LYS A 21 6.50 -13.64 4.15
CA LYS A 21 7.31 -14.67 4.80
C LYS A 21 8.73 -14.60 4.29
N ALA A 22 9.69 -14.41 5.19
CA ALA A 22 11.12 -14.35 4.87
C ALA A 22 11.95 -14.93 6.02
N ASN A 23 13.11 -15.52 5.73
CA ASN A 23 14.04 -16.01 6.75
C ASN A 23 13.43 -16.92 7.84
N GLY A 24 12.36 -17.66 7.52
CA GLY A 24 11.65 -18.53 8.46
C GLY A 24 10.65 -17.83 9.40
N PHE A 25 10.36 -16.54 9.19
CA PHE A 25 9.42 -15.74 9.95
C PHE A 25 8.36 -15.10 9.05
N TYR A 26 7.28 -14.63 9.67
CA TYR A 26 6.26 -13.78 9.08
C TYR A 26 6.46 -12.35 9.56
N TYR A 27 6.38 -11.39 8.65
CA TYR A 27 6.55 -9.97 8.90
C TYR A 27 5.30 -9.23 8.47
N ILE A 28 4.73 -8.41 9.37
CA ILE A 28 3.62 -7.51 9.05
C ILE A 28 4.13 -6.07 9.09
N TYR A 29 4.00 -5.39 7.97
CA TYR A 29 4.18 -3.94 7.85
C TYR A 29 2.81 -3.28 7.95
N ALA A 30 2.70 -2.19 8.70
CA ALA A 30 1.42 -1.53 8.92
C ALA A 30 1.53 -0.01 8.92
N THR A 31 0.42 0.62 8.55
CA THR A 31 0.22 2.07 8.50
C THR A 31 0.45 2.72 9.87
N ASN A 32 1.15 3.86 9.90
CA ASN A 32 1.19 4.74 11.06
C ASN A 32 1.57 6.18 10.65
N VAL A 33 1.15 7.16 11.46
CA VAL A 33 1.41 8.58 11.22
C VAL A 33 2.91 8.91 11.23
N ASP A 34 3.68 8.26 12.11
CA ASP A 34 5.10 8.59 12.36
C ASP A 34 6.08 7.78 11.50
N GLY A 35 5.63 6.72 10.84
CA GLY A 35 6.47 5.82 10.04
C GLY A 35 5.84 4.46 9.79
N VAL A 36 6.57 3.54 9.16
CA VAL A 36 6.09 2.16 8.94
C VAL A 36 6.35 1.30 10.18
N GLN A 37 5.29 0.74 10.75
CA GLN A 37 5.39 -0.21 11.86
C GLN A 37 5.76 -1.61 11.37
N LEU A 38 6.55 -2.34 12.15
CA LEU A 38 6.86 -3.74 11.88
C LEU A 38 6.50 -4.66 13.05
N TYR A 39 5.90 -5.80 12.71
CA TYR A 39 5.62 -6.91 13.60
C TYR A 39 6.21 -8.20 13.02
N LYS A 40 6.74 -9.07 13.88
CA LYS A 40 7.38 -10.33 13.48
C LYS A 40 6.76 -11.51 14.22
N SER A 41 6.55 -12.63 13.53
CA SER A 41 6.00 -13.85 14.11
C SER A 41 6.66 -15.11 13.53
N LYS A 42 6.69 -16.19 14.32
CA LYS A 42 7.05 -17.54 13.83
C LYS A 42 5.84 -18.36 13.38
N ASP A 43 4.65 -18.06 13.91
CA ASP A 43 3.47 -18.93 13.85
C ASP A 43 2.22 -18.24 13.27
N MET A 44 2.33 -16.95 12.88
CA MET A 44 1.23 -16.06 12.48
C MET A 44 0.17 -15.82 13.56
N ILE A 45 0.41 -16.28 14.79
CA ILE A 45 -0.50 -16.15 15.92
C ILE A 45 0.06 -15.10 16.86
N ASN A 46 1.29 -15.28 17.35
CA ASN A 46 1.93 -14.41 18.31
C ASN A 46 2.97 -13.52 17.61
N TYR A 47 2.87 -12.21 17.83
CA TYR A 47 3.72 -11.22 17.17
C TYR A 47 4.55 -10.42 18.17
N ASP A 48 5.81 -10.20 17.84
CA ASP A 48 6.69 -9.22 18.49
C ASP A 48 6.64 -7.91 17.71
N TYR A 49 6.40 -6.79 18.40
CA TYR A 49 6.49 -5.46 17.80
C TYR A 49 7.96 -5.01 17.75
N LEU A 50 8.44 -4.66 16.56
CA LEU A 50 9.84 -4.26 16.33
C LEU A 50 10.03 -2.75 16.23
N GLY A 51 8.95 -1.96 16.29
CA GLY A 51 9.02 -0.50 16.22
C GLY A 51 8.69 0.07 14.85
N ILE A 52 9.04 1.34 14.66
CA ILE A 52 9.01 2.03 13.38
C ILE A 52 10.32 1.71 12.64
N VAL A 53 10.22 1.06 11.48
CA VAL A 53 11.39 0.57 10.71
C VAL A 53 11.78 1.49 9.56
N TYR A 54 10.90 2.39 9.16
CA TYR A 54 11.17 3.43 8.17
C TYR A 54 10.38 4.70 8.48
N SER A 55 11.06 5.83 8.43
CA SER A 55 10.46 7.17 8.44
C SER A 55 11.45 8.20 7.87
N LYS A 56 10.92 9.36 7.48
CA LYS A 56 11.65 10.54 7.02
C LYS A 56 11.20 11.76 7.83
N GLN A 57 12.15 12.64 8.14
CA GLN A 57 11.95 13.79 9.02
C GLN A 57 10.81 14.73 8.58
N ASP A 58 10.69 14.96 7.27
CA ASP A 58 9.75 15.94 6.69
C ASP A 58 8.49 15.29 6.10
N GLU A 59 8.18 14.05 6.51
CA GLU A 59 7.04 13.29 6.01
C GLU A 59 6.23 12.70 7.17
N LYS A 60 4.93 12.51 6.92
CA LYS A 60 3.94 11.96 7.85
C LYS A 60 2.97 11.06 7.09
N GLU A 61 2.10 10.37 7.83
CA GLU A 61 0.96 9.62 7.27
C GLU A 61 1.45 8.52 6.31
N TYR A 62 2.22 7.57 6.83
CA TYR A 62 2.75 6.46 6.04
C TYR A 62 1.67 5.39 5.89
N TRP A 63 1.06 5.34 4.71
CA TRP A 63 -0.11 4.51 4.45
C TRP A 63 0.22 3.27 3.61
N ALA A 64 -0.41 2.17 4.00
CA ALA A 64 -0.46 0.88 3.30
C ALA A 64 0.88 0.40 2.73
N PRO A 65 1.92 0.23 3.58
CA PRO A 65 3.20 -0.30 3.13
C PRO A 65 3.04 -1.73 2.62
N SER A 66 3.43 -2.00 1.37
CA SER A 66 3.57 -3.35 0.83
C SER A 66 5.03 -3.69 0.59
N VAL A 67 5.39 -4.97 0.74
CA VAL A 67 6.77 -5.44 0.60
C VAL A 67 6.87 -6.64 -0.33
N ILE A 68 7.89 -6.67 -1.18
CA ILE A 68 8.25 -7.83 -1.99
C ILE A 68 9.74 -8.13 -1.87
N GLU A 69 10.10 -9.42 -1.83
CA GLU A 69 11.48 -9.88 -1.95
C GLU A 69 11.79 -10.22 -3.41
N ILE A 70 12.87 -9.65 -3.95
CA ILE A 70 13.37 -9.96 -5.30
C ILE A 70 14.87 -10.18 -5.20
N ASN A 71 15.33 -11.39 -5.55
CA ASN A 71 16.75 -11.77 -5.54
C ASN A 71 17.48 -11.50 -4.20
N GLY A 72 16.81 -11.73 -3.07
CA GLY A 72 17.38 -11.56 -1.73
C GLY A 72 17.40 -10.11 -1.21
N LYS A 73 16.87 -9.15 -1.98
CA LYS A 73 16.64 -7.76 -1.56
C LYS A 73 15.14 -7.51 -1.37
N PHE A 74 14.80 -6.68 -0.39
CA PHE A 74 13.44 -6.30 -0.05
C PHE A 74 13.11 -4.90 -0.56
N TYR A 75 11.92 -4.76 -1.11
CA TYR A 75 11.39 -3.52 -1.67
C TYR A 75 10.07 -3.20 -0.99
N MET A 76 10.02 -2.05 -0.31
CA MET A 76 8.83 -1.52 0.32
C MET A 76 8.25 -0.38 -0.54
N TYR A 77 6.96 -0.46 -0.79
CA TYR A 77 6.18 0.57 -1.44
C TYR A 77 5.16 1.11 -0.46
N VAL A 78 5.27 2.39 -0.12
CA VAL A 78 4.43 3.05 0.89
C VAL A 78 4.12 4.46 0.39
N SER A 79 2.90 4.94 0.62
CA SER A 79 2.59 6.34 0.37
C SER A 79 2.83 7.20 1.59
N SER A 80 3.42 8.38 1.40
CA SER A 80 3.52 9.41 2.43
C SER A 80 3.27 10.80 1.87
N MET A 81 2.92 11.74 2.75
CA MET A 81 2.78 13.16 2.42
C MET A 81 3.77 14.01 3.20
N LYS A 82 4.01 15.24 2.72
CA LYS A 82 4.87 16.20 3.43
C LYS A 82 4.24 16.62 4.76
N LYS A 83 5.07 16.81 5.78
CA LYS A 83 4.61 17.14 7.13
C LYS A 83 3.87 18.48 7.21
N ASP A 84 4.27 19.44 6.37
CA ASP A 84 3.68 20.79 6.24
C ASP A 84 2.47 20.86 5.31
N SER A 85 2.11 19.76 4.64
CA SER A 85 0.87 19.67 3.85
C SER A 85 -0.29 19.23 4.74
N ASP A 86 -1.46 19.85 4.56
CA ASP A 86 -2.73 19.39 5.14
C ASP A 86 -3.63 18.74 4.06
N ASP A 87 -3.20 18.74 2.80
CA ASP A 87 -3.91 18.09 1.72
C ASP A 87 -3.45 16.65 1.58
N VAL A 88 -4.28 15.73 2.08
CA VAL A 88 -4.05 14.28 1.95
C VAL A 88 -3.93 13.80 0.50
N HIS A 89 -4.39 14.58 -0.48
CA HIS A 89 -4.20 14.24 -1.90
C HIS A 89 -2.76 14.45 -2.39
N THR A 90 -1.88 14.97 -1.53
CA THR A 90 -0.43 15.03 -1.78
C THR A 90 0.30 13.71 -1.45
N GLN A 91 -0.42 12.70 -0.97
CA GLN A 91 0.08 11.33 -0.82
C GLN A 91 0.64 10.79 -2.13
N ARG A 92 1.79 10.16 -2.05
CA ARG A 92 2.49 9.60 -3.21
C ARG A 92 3.27 8.36 -2.85
N ILE A 93 3.25 7.35 -3.71
CA ILE A 93 3.99 6.10 -3.49
C ILE A 93 5.49 6.36 -3.62
N GLN A 94 6.23 5.94 -2.60
CA GLN A 94 7.69 5.89 -2.56
C GLN A 94 8.16 4.46 -2.73
N VAL A 95 9.41 4.28 -3.18
CA VAL A 95 10.12 3.01 -3.11
C VAL A 95 11.33 3.12 -2.17
N ILE A 96 11.39 2.17 -1.24
CA ILE A 96 12.39 2.03 -0.19
C ILE A 96 12.96 0.62 -0.31
N GLU A 97 14.26 0.45 -0.13
CA GLU A 97 14.90 -0.87 -0.21
C GLU A 97 15.67 -1.24 1.07
N SER A 98 15.86 -2.54 1.27
CA SER A 98 16.75 -3.09 2.29
C SER A 98 17.24 -4.48 1.91
N ASP A 99 18.43 -4.86 2.39
CA ASP A 99 18.91 -6.25 2.34
C ASP A 99 18.39 -7.10 3.53
N ASN A 100 17.55 -6.50 4.40
CA ASN A 100 17.00 -7.13 5.59
C ASN A 100 15.53 -6.73 5.79
N PRO A 101 14.59 -7.66 6.04
CA PRO A 101 13.18 -7.30 6.20
C PRO A 101 12.89 -6.49 7.48
N GLU A 102 13.83 -6.43 8.44
CA GLU A 102 13.64 -5.81 9.75
C GLU A 102 14.27 -4.41 9.87
N THR A 103 15.38 -4.15 9.19
CA THR A 103 16.22 -2.98 9.43
C THR A 103 16.81 -2.41 8.15
N ASN A 104 17.57 -1.32 8.25
CA ASN A 104 18.35 -0.73 7.14
C ASN A 104 17.50 -0.38 5.90
N TRP A 105 16.29 0.10 6.14
CA TRP A 105 15.43 0.62 5.07
C TRP A 105 15.95 1.97 4.57
N HIS A 106 16.22 2.05 3.27
CA HIS A 106 16.78 3.22 2.62
C HIS A 106 15.84 3.73 1.54
N TYR A 107 15.45 5.00 1.64
CA TYR A 107 14.66 5.68 0.61
C TYR A 107 15.45 5.70 -0.71
N VAL A 108 14.78 5.33 -1.81
CA VAL A 108 15.36 5.39 -3.15
C VAL A 108 14.81 6.59 -3.91
N LYS A 109 13.48 6.64 -4.08
CA LYS A 109 12.78 7.71 -4.82
C LYS A 109 11.28 7.70 -4.55
N ASP A 110 10.62 8.81 -4.90
CA ASP A 110 9.19 8.82 -5.17
C ASP A 110 8.95 8.04 -6.48
N LEU A 111 8.14 6.98 -6.44
CA LEU A 111 7.90 6.08 -7.57
C LEU A 111 6.82 6.62 -8.51
N LEU A 112 5.74 7.14 -7.93
CA LEU A 112 4.57 7.68 -8.64
C LEU A 112 4.27 9.10 -8.14
N PRO A 113 3.70 9.97 -8.98
CA PRO A 113 3.30 11.31 -8.55
C PRO A 113 2.07 11.26 -7.61
N PRO A 114 1.79 12.34 -6.87
CA PRO A 114 0.50 12.50 -6.21
C PRO A 114 -0.65 12.63 -7.22
N PHE A 115 -1.85 12.13 -6.96
CA PHE A 115 -2.23 11.26 -5.84
C PHE A 115 -1.93 9.80 -6.19
N SER A 116 -1.22 9.09 -5.33
CA SER A 116 -1.04 7.64 -5.47
C SER A 116 -0.87 6.96 -4.11
N ILE A 117 -1.64 5.90 -3.87
CA ILE A 117 -1.67 5.14 -2.61
C ILE A 117 -1.84 3.64 -2.85
N ASP A 118 -1.72 2.86 -1.78
CA ASP A 118 -2.06 1.43 -1.71
C ASP A 118 -1.39 0.57 -2.78
N ALA A 119 -0.06 0.67 -2.84
CA ALA A 119 0.74 -0.14 -3.75
C ALA A 119 0.63 -1.63 -3.40
N HIS A 120 0.54 -2.48 -4.42
CA HIS A 120 0.74 -3.92 -4.33
C HIS A 120 1.56 -4.40 -5.52
N VAL A 121 2.81 -4.79 -5.26
CA VAL A 121 3.75 -5.22 -6.30
C VAL A 121 3.83 -6.73 -6.35
N VAL A 122 3.75 -7.28 -7.57
CA VAL A 122 3.79 -8.73 -7.81
C VAL A 122 4.77 -9.09 -8.91
N ASN A 123 5.54 -10.13 -8.65
CA ASN A 123 6.42 -10.74 -9.64
C ASN A 123 5.72 -11.94 -10.27
N THR A 124 5.55 -11.92 -11.59
CA THR A 124 4.86 -12.94 -12.36
C THR A 124 5.76 -13.50 -13.46
N ASP A 125 5.35 -14.58 -14.12
CA ASP A 125 6.07 -15.12 -15.29
C ASP A 125 6.20 -14.11 -16.44
N CYS A 126 5.31 -13.10 -16.49
CA CYS A 126 5.32 -12.03 -17.49
C CYS A 126 6.13 -10.79 -17.07
N GLY A 127 6.68 -10.80 -15.85
CA GLY A 127 7.44 -9.70 -15.26
C GLY A 127 6.81 -9.10 -14.01
N LEU A 128 7.34 -7.95 -13.61
CA LEU A 128 6.95 -7.21 -12.42
C LEU A 128 5.82 -6.23 -12.75
N TYR A 129 4.82 -6.16 -11.88
CA TYR A 129 3.67 -5.27 -12.02
C TYR A 129 3.35 -4.61 -10.68
N ILE A 130 2.91 -3.36 -10.72
CA ILE A 130 2.37 -2.64 -9.56
C ILE A 130 0.87 -2.42 -9.78
N PHE A 131 0.09 -2.84 -8.80
CA PHE A 131 -1.29 -2.40 -8.61
C PHE A 131 -1.27 -1.23 -7.63
N TYR A 132 -2.06 -0.18 -7.90
CA TYR A 132 -2.12 0.98 -7.03
C TYR A 132 -3.39 1.78 -7.28
N CYS A 133 -3.68 2.71 -6.38
CA CYS A 133 -4.86 3.55 -6.46
C CYS A 133 -4.54 4.97 -6.92
N ASN A 134 -5.44 5.54 -7.71
CA ASN A 134 -5.41 6.95 -8.12
C ASN A 134 -6.84 7.52 -8.09
N ASN A 135 -6.99 8.83 -8.27
CA ASN A 135 -8.28 9.51 -8.31
C ASN A 135 -8.73 9.78 -9.75
N ASP A 136 -10.02 9.63 -9.99
CA ASP A 136 -10.70 10.05 -11.21
C ASP A 136 -11.84 11.01 -10.82
N TYR A 137 -11.59 12.31 -10.99
CA TYR A 137 -12.54 13.36 -10.64
C TYR A 137 -13.61 13.59 -11.73
N ASP A 138 -13.32 13.16 -12.95
CA ASP A 138 -14.13 13.43 -14.15
C ASP A 138 -15.04 12.26 -14.52
N SER A 139 -14.82 11.08 -13.92
CA SER A 139 -15.72 9.93 -14.01
C SER A 139 -17.14 10.26 -13.55
N VAL A 140 -18.12 9.59 -14.18
CA VAL A 140 -19.54 9.60 -13.75
C VAL A 140 -19.67 9.17 -12.29
N ARG A 141 -18.88 8.17 -11.88
CA ARG A 141 -18.68 7.79 -10.48
C ARG A 141 -17.30 8.28 -10.06
N ALA A 142 -17.21 9.57 -9.75
CA ALA A 142 -15.97 10.20 -9.30
C ALA A 142 -15.47 9.51 -8.03
N GLY A 143 -14.17 9.25 -7.95
CA GLY A 143 -13.65 8.42 -6.88
C GLY A 143 -12.22 7.97 -7.05
N THR A 144 -11.78 7.17 -6.08
CA THR A 144 -10.55 6.38 -6.17
C THR A 144 -10.79 5.18 -7.08
N TYR A 145 -9.78 4.72 -7.83
CA TYR A 145 -9.86 3.53 -8.68
C TYR A 145 -8.52 2.80 -8.74
N ILE A 146 -8.56 1.50 -9.08
CA ILE A 146 -7.38 0.63 -9.09
C ILE A 146 -6.82 0.54 -10.51
N LEU A 147 -5.52 0.77 -10.61
CA LEU A 147 -4.71 0.67 -11.82
C LEU A 147 -3.73 -0.50 -11.69
N VAL A 148 -3.25 -0.99 -12.82
CA VAL A 148 -2.04 -1.80 -12.92
C VAL A 148 -1.08 -1.17 -13.93
N ASP A 149 0.20 -1.08 -13.60
CA ASP A 149 1.25 -0.70 -14.53
C ASP A 149 2.39 -1.72 -14.48
N LYS A 150 3.09 -1.89 -15.60
CA LYS A 150 4.23 -2.78 -15.69
C LYS A 150 5.47 -2.08 -15.13
N MET A 151 6.33 -2.83 -14.47
CA MET A 151 7.57 -2.35 -13.90
C MET A 151 8.76 -3.00 -14.62
N PRO A 152 9.63 -2.24 -15.32
CA PRO A 152 10.84 -2.80 -15.93
C PRO A 152 11.89 -3.20 -14.88
N ASP A 153 11.85 -2.56 -13.70
CA ASP A 153 12.68 -2.82 -12.54
C ASP A 153 11.90 -2.41 -11.28
N PRO A 154 12.34 -2.78 -10.06
CA PRO A 154 11.65 -2.42 -8.81
C PRO A 154 11.52 -0.91 -8.52
N TYR A 155 12.14 -0.03 -9.31
CA TYR A 155 12.24 1.41 -9.04
C TYR A 155 11.52 2.28 -10.08
N SER A 156 10.85 1.65 -11.05
CA SER A 156 10.29 2.34 -12.22
C SER A 156 8.97 1.70 -12.67
N VAL A 157 8.12 2.51 -13.31
CA VAL A 157 6.90 2.07 -14.00
C VAL A 157 7.02 2.41 -15.50
N GLU A 158 6.36 1.64 -16.37
CA GLU A 158 6.34 1.92 -17.82
C GLU A 158 5.51 3.17 -18.16
N GLY A 159 4.65 3.64 -17.24
CA GLY A 159 3.82 4.83 -17.43
C GLY A 159 2.66 4.59 -18.38
N LYS A 160 2.18 3.34 -18.47
CA LYS A 160 1.05 2.93 -19.32
C LYS A 160 0.01 2.19 -18.49
N PRO A 161 -0.52 2.81 -17.43
CA PRO A 161 -1.39 2.11 -16.50
C PRO A 161 -2.72 1.75 -17.18
N VAL A 162 -3.26 0.60 -16.80
CA VAL A 162 -4.59 0.11 -17.22
C VAL A 162 -5.49 0.05 -16.01
N ALA A 163 -6.72 0.54 -16.13
CA ALA A 163 -7.71 0.43 -15.05
C ALA A 163 -8.14 -1.04 -14.87
N VAL A 164 -8.07 -1.53 -13.63
CA VAL A 164 -8.46 -2.90 -13.25
C VAL A 164 -9.84 -2.90 -12.61
N VAL A 165 -10.06 -2.00 -11.65
CA VAL A 165 -11.36 -1.83 -10.98
C VAL A 165 -11.69 -0.35 -10.99
N LYS A 166 -12.92 -0.02 -11.40
CA LYS A 166 -13.49 1.33 -11.29
C LYS A 166 -14.76 1.26 -10.45
N PRO A 167 -15.12 2.34 -9.75
CA PRO A 167 -16.40 2.40 -9.06
C PRO A 167 -17.55 2.03 -10.00
N SER A 168 -18.43 1.15 -9.56
CA SER A 168 -19.54 0.58 -10.31
C SER A 168 -20.85 0.50 -9.51
N LEU A 169 -20.76 0.54 -8.18
CA LEU A 169 -21.89 0.37 -7.25
C LEU A 169 -22.16 1.65 -6.44
N ASP A 170 -23.37 1.79 -5.90
CA ASP A 170 -23.72 2.91 -5.02
C ASP A 170 -23.23 2.67 -3.60
N GLU A 171 -23.08 1.42 -3.20
CA GLU A 171 -22.47 1.00 -1.94
C GLU A 171 -21.09 1.63 -1.79
N GLU A 172 -20.30 1.67 -2.88
CA GLU A 172 -18.94 2.24 -2.92
C GLU A 172 -18.90 3.76 -2.65
N ILE A 173 -20.04 4.45 -2.48
CA ILE A 173 -20.09 5.87 -2.10
C ILE A 173 -19.58 6.05 -0.67
N PHE A 174 -18.33 6.48 -0.55
CA PHE A 174 -17.74 6.93 0.70
C PHE A 174 -18.40 8.22 1.22
N GLN A 175 -18.65 9.18 0.31
CA GLN A 175 -19.20 10.48 0.70
C GLN A 175 -20.07 11.09 -0.40
N LYS A 176 -21.35 11.35 -0.08
CA LYS A 176 -22.25 12.08 -0.96
C LYS A 176 -21.86 13.55 -1.05
N ASP A 177 -22.05 14.12 -2.24
CA ASP A 177 -21.82 15.53 -2.56
C ASP A 177 -20.46 16.08 -2.08
N ARG A 178 -19.39 15.26 -2.14
CA ARG A 178 -18.10 15.54 -1.50
C ARG A 178 -17.50 16.87 -1.95
N PHE A 179 -17.55 17.16 -3.25
CA PHE A 179 -16.97 18.37 -3.83
C PHE A 179 -18.02 19.34 -4.39
N LYS A 180 -19.14 18.80 -4.90
CA LYS A 180 -20.29 19.58 -5.36
C LYS A 180 -21.55 18.72 -5.33
N LYS A 181 -22.71 19.39 -5.28
CA LYS A 181 -24.02 18.72 -5.32
C LYS A 181 -24.14 17.85 -6.58
N GLY A 182 -24.52 16.59 -6.38
CA GLY A 182 -24.63 15.56 -7.42
C GLY A 182 -23.32 14.85 -7.76
N GLN A 183 -22.18 15.26 -7.19
CA GLN A 183 -20.90 14.56 -7.34
C GLN A 183 -20.57 13.82 -6.04
N HIS A 184 -20.96 12.54 -6.01
CA HIS A 184 -20.61 11.64 -4.92
C HIS A 184 -19.18 11.12 -5.12
N TRP A 185 -18.46 10.95 -4.02
CA TRP A 185 -17.14 10.32 -4.03
C TRP A 185 -17.26 8.85 -3.70
N HIS A 186 -16.72 8.03 -4.58
CA HIS A 186 -16.64 6.59 -4.41
C HIS A 186 -15.22 6.20 -3.99
N THR A 187 -15.08 5.27 -3.07
CA THR A 187 -13.77 4.78 -2.64
C THR A 187 -13.71 3.29 -2.94
N ILE A 188 -12.78 2.93 -3.82
CA ILE A 188 -12.25 1.59 -3.95
C ILE A 188 -10.73 1.67 -3.82
N GLU A 189 -10.16 0.83 -2.95
CA GLU A 189 -8.75 0.94 -2.55
C GLU A 189 -8.17 -0.42 -2.09
N GLY A 190 -6.91 -0.43 -1.65
CA GLY A 190 -6.25 -1.64 -1.11
C GLY A 190 -6.22 -2.85 -2.06
N PRO A 191 -5.69 -2.74 -3.29
CA PRO A 191 -5.63 -3.88 -4.21
C PRO A 191 -4.74 -5.00 -3.65
N PHE A 192 -5.23 -6.24 -3.72
CA PHE A 192 -4.42 -7.43 -3.46
C PHE A 192 -4.64 -8.46 -4.56
N TYR A 193 -3.65 -8.57 -5.44
CA TYR A 193 -3.66 -9.49 -6.58
C TYR A 193 -2.98 -10.82 -6.25
N PHE A 194 -3.59 -11.92 -6.70
CA PHE A 194 -2.97 -13.24 -6.76
C PHE A 194 -3.54 -14.05 -7.93
N LYS A 195 -2.87 -15.15 -8.28
CA LYS A 195 -3.25 -16.06 -9.37
C LYS A 195 -3.38 -17.49 -8.84
N GLU A 196 -4.41 -18.19 -9.27
CA GLU A 196 -4.61 -19.62 -9.01
C GLU A 196 -4.98 -20.35 -10.31
N GLY A 197 -4.11 -21.24 -10.78
CA GLY A 197 -4.27 -21.87 -12.10
C GLY A 197 -4.30 -20.82 -13.21
N ASP A 198 -5.37 -20.81 -14.01
CA ASP A 198 -5.58 -19.82 -15.07
C ASP A 198 -6.37 -18.58 -14.61
N TYR A 199 -6.78 -18.54 -13.33
CA TYR A 199 -7.60 -17.47 -12.79
C TYR A 199 -6.76 -16.39 -12.11
N HIS A 200 -7.10 -15.15 -12.41
CA HIS A 200 -6.50 -13.95 -11.87
C HIS A 200 -7.50 -13.27 -10.94
N TYR A 201 -7.10 -13.03 -9.70
CA TYR A 201 -7.95 -12.42 -8.68
C TYR A 201 -7.33 -11.09 -8.26
N CYS A 202 -8.15 -10.04 -8.19
CA CYS A 202 -7.80 -8.76 -7.57
C CYS A 202 -8.84 -8.49 -6.48
N MET A 203 -8.46 -8.70 -5.22
CA MET A 203 -9.27 -8.27 -4.07
C MET A 203 -9.08 -6.76 -3.88
N TYR A 204 -10.08 -6.11 -3.29
CA TYR A 204 -10.05 -4.70 -2.96
C TYR A 204 -11.03 -4.39 -1.83
N SER A 205 -10.90 -3.21 -1.23
CA SER A 205 -11.85 -2.63 -0.28
C SER A 205 -12.73 -1.60 -0.99
N GLY A 206 -14.04 -1.66 -0.77
CA GLY A 206 -14.99 -0.62 -1.18
C GLY A 206 -15.69 -0.02 0.05
N SER A 207 -16.14 1.23 -0.04
CA SER A 207 -17.04 1.82 0.97
C SER A 207 -18.44 1.21 0.92
#